data_AF-A0A926UZA7-F1
#
_entry.id   AF-A0A926UZA7-F1
#
_cell.length_a   1.000
_cell.length_b   1.000
_cell.length_c   1.000
_cell.angle_alpha   90.00
_cell.angle_beta   90.00
_cell.angle_gamma   90.00
#
_symmetry.space_group_name_H-M   'P 1'
#
loop_
_entity.id
_entity.type
_entity.pdbx_description
1 polymer ?
#
loop_
_entity_poly.entity_id
_entity_poly.type
_entity_poly.pdbx_seq_one_letter_code
_entity_poly.pdbx_strand_id
1 'polypeptide(L)' 'MIMACLVVVGVMLLGLRLPVAVAQSNCSPAYPDVCIPPPPPDLDCGEITHRNFRVLAPDPHRFDGDKDGIGCEAQ' A
#
# COMPACT_ATOMS: atom_id res chain seq x y z
N MET A 1 33.49 26.31 25.84
CA MET A 1 33.88 25.17 24.98
C MET A 1 34.21 24.02 25.92
N ILE A 2 33.28 23.16 26.31
CA ILE A 2 33.26 21.82 25.72
C ILE A 2 32.06 21.03 26.26
N MET A 3 31.23 20.52 25.33
CA MET A 3 30.45 19.29 25.43
C MET A 3 29.39 19.14 26.54
N ALA A 4 28.26 19.85 26.45
CA ALA A 4 27.04 19.40 27.14
C ALA A 4 25.69 19.73 26.46
N CYS A 5 25.62 20.65 25.49
CA CYS A 5 24.36 21.01 24.82
C CYS A 5 24.14 20.42 23.42
N LEU A 6 25.01 19.57 22.87
CA LEU A 6 24.98 19.31 21.42
C LEU A 6 24.50 17.95 20.92
N VAL A 7 24.15 16.94 21.73
CA VAL A 7 23.56 15.74 21.08
C VAL A 7 22.55 14.90 21.85
N VAL A 8 22.48 14.88 23.19
CA VAL A 8 21.52 13.97 23.87
C VAL A 8 20.07 14.47 23.95
N VAL A 9 19.80 15.78 23.78
CA VAL A 9 18.43 16.29 23.52
C VAL A 9 18.10 16.25 22.01
N GLY A 10 19.12 16.17 21.15
CA GLY A 10 18.95 16.04 19.69
C GLY A 10 18.84 14.60 19.17
N VAL A 11 19.22 13.61 19.99
CA VAL A 11 19.19 12.16 19.68
C VAL A 11 17.93 11.47 20.24
N MET A 12 16.98 12.24 20.77
CA MET A 12 15.56 11.90 20.94
C MET A 12 14.64 12.80 20.08
N LEU A 13 15.25 13.62 19.21
CA LEU A 13 14.69 14.10 17.94
C LEU A 13 15.34 13.32 16.77
N LEU A 14 15.99 12.21 17.11
CA LEU A 14 16.58 11.27 16.18
C LEU A 14 15.43 10.65 15.41
N GLY A 15 15.32 11.06 14.15
CA GLY A 15 14.40 10.48 13.21
C GLY A 15 14.45 8.96 13.33
N LEU A 16 13.40 8.40 13.95
CA LEU A 16 12.93 7.11 13.54
C LEU A 16 12.53 7.29 12.07
N ARG A 17 13.51 7.12 11.19
CA ARG A 17 13.25 6.23 10.08
C ARG A 17 12.93 4.91 10.75
N LEU A 18 11.63 4.74 11.00
CA LEU A 18 11.01 3.43 10.92
C LEU A 18 11.73 2.72 9.76
N PRO A 19 12.06 1.43 9.87
CA PRO A 19 12.20 0.68 8.64
C PRO A 19 10.88 0.94 7.90
N VAL A 20 10.89 1.85 6.91
CA VAL A 20 9.86 1.87 5.89
C VAL A 20 9.96 0.46 5.40
N ALA A 21 8.95 -0.35 5.72
CA ALA A 21 8.90 -1.72 5.29
C ALA A 21 8.95 -1.65 3.76
N VAL A 22 10.15 -1.80 3.19
CA VAL A 22 10.34 -1.90 1.75
C VAL A 22 9.98 -3.34 1.40
N ALA A 23 8.69 -3.64 1.53
CA ALA A 23 8.06 -4.87 1.07
C ALA A 23 6.73 -4.58 0.36
N GLN A 24 6.43 -3.31 0.03
CA GLN A 24 5.19 -2.92 -0.65
C GLN A 24 5.40 -1.74 -1.63
N SER A 25 6.60 -1.56 -2.17
CA SER A 25 6.83 -0.47 -3.15
C SER A 25 6.19 -0.74 -4.53
N ASN A 26 5.62 -1.93 -4.74
CA ASN A 26 5.01 -2.32 -6.01
C ASN A 26 3.55 -2.77 -5.87
N CYS A 27 2.93 -2.70 -4.69
CA CYS A 27 1.51 -3.07 -4.53
C CYS A 27 0.67 -1.80 -4.32
N SER A 28 -0.50 -1.74 -4.94
CA SER A 28 -1.44 -0.64 -4.79
C SER A 28 -2.09 -0.65 -3.41
N PRO A 29 -2.24 0.51 -2.74
CA PRO A 29 -2.97 0.60 -1.47
C PRO A 29 -4.48 0.35 -1.64
N ALA A 30 -5.01 0.37 -2.87
CA ALA A 30 -6.41 0.07 -3.15
C ALA A 30 -6.77 -1.40 -2.88
N TYR A 31 -5.76 -2.29 -2.84
CA TYR A 31 -5.92 -3.73 -2.65
C TYR A 31 -5.11 -4.17 -1.42
N PRO A 32 -5.64 -3.95 -0.19
CA PRO A 32 -4.85 -4.11 1.04
C PRO A 32 -4.51 -5.57 1.38
N ASP A 33 -5.32 -6.51 0.88
CA ASP A 33 -5.21 -7.93 1.24
C ASP A 33 -4.42 -8.76 0.21
N VAL A 34 -4.18 -8.20 -0.98
CA VAL A 34 -3.50 -8.88 -2.10
C VAL A 34 -2.50 -7.93 -2.77
N CYS A 35 -1.35 -8.44 -3.21
CA CYS A 35 -0.41 -7.57 -3.92
C CYS A 35 -0.75 -7.51 -5.41
N ILE A 36 -1.40 -6.42 -5.82
CA ILE A 36 -1.63 -6.07 -7.23
C ILE A 36 -0.98 -4.70 -7.49
N PRO A 37 -0.13 -4.53 -8.52
CA PRO A 37 0.54 -3.26 -8.80
C PRO A 37 -0.45 -2.17 -9.24
N PRO A 38 -0.11 -0.88 -9.10
CA PRO A 38 -0.89 0.18 -9.73
C PRO A 38 -0.74 0.16 -11.26
N PRO A 39 -1.73 0.65 -12.03
CA PRO A 39 -1.59 0.79 -13.48
C PRO A 39 -0.51 1.83 -13.85
N PRO A 40 0.13 1.72 -15.03
CA PRO A 40 -0.07 0.72 -16.09
C PRO A 40 0.77 -0.58 -15.95
N PRO A 41 0.32 -1.73 -16.53
CA PRO A 41 -0.89 -1.90 -17.34
C PRO A 41 -2.17 -1.89 -16.51
N ASP A 42 -3.30 -1.66 -17.16
CA ASP A 42 -4.60 -1.91 -16.52
C ASP A 42 -4.85 -3.41 -16.51
N LEU A 43 -5.06 -3.99 -15.33
CA LEU A 43 -5.24 -5.43 -15.15
C LEU A 43 -6.72 -5.73 -15.01
N ASP A 44 -7.21 -6.74 -15.73
CA ASP A 44 -8.57 -7.25 -15.57
C ASP A 44 -8.62 -8.47 -14.63
N CYS A 45 -9.81 -8.81 -14.12
CA CYS A 45 -10.00 -10.00 -13.29
C CYS A 45 -9.54 -11.31 -13.96
N GLY A 46 -9.53 -11.35 -15.30
CA GLY A 46 -9.02 -12.49 -16.08
C GLY A 46 -7.50 -12.63 -16.07
N GLU A 47 -6.77 -11.56 -15.74
CA GLU A 47 -5.30 -11.49 -15.79
C GLU A 47 -4.64 -11.75 -14.43
N ILE A 48 -5.44 -11.76 -13.36
CA ILE A 48 -5.00 -12.06 -12.00
C ILE A 48 -5.66 -13.32 -11.47
N THR A 49 -5.03 -13.97 -10.49
CA THR A 49 -5.57 -15.16 -9.81
C THR A 49 -6.42 -14.82 -8.58
N HIS A 50 -6.37 -13.58 -8.09
CA HIS A 50 -7.10 -13.17 -6.89
C HIS A 50 -8.60 -13.00 -7.15
N ARG A 51 -9.44 -13.43 -6.21
CA ARG A 51 -10.91 -13.36 -6.27
C ARG A 51 -11.46 -13.00 -4.90
N ASN A 52 -12.63 -12.36 -4.86
CA ASN A 52 -13.34 -11.99 -3.64
C ASN A 52 -12.43 -11.29 -2.61
N PHE A 53 -11.65 -10.31 -3.06
CA PHE A 53 -10.72 -9.57 -2.21
C PHE A 53 -11.23 -8.16 -1.96
N ARG A 54 -10.82 -7.55 -0.84
CA ARG A 54 -11.23 -6.19 -0.51
C ARG A 54 -10.69 -5.18 -1.51
N VAL A 55 -11.55 -4.28 -1.94
CA VAL A 55 -11.22 -3.12 -2.77
C VAL A 55 -11.52 -1.83 -2.02
N LEU A 56 -10.59 -0.88 -2.06
CA LEU A 56 -10.75 0.46 -1.52
C LEU A 56 -10.82 1.49 -2.65
N ALA A 57 -11.61 2.54 -2.45
CA ALA A 57 -11.67 3.65 -3.38
C ALA A 57 -10.42 4.57 -3.26
N PRO A 58 -9.90 5.14 -4.37
CA PRO A 58 -10.32 4.88 -5.76
C PRO A 58 -9.83 3.51 -6.22
N ASP A 59 -10.66 2.76 -6.96
CA ASP A 59 -10.32 1.45 -7.52
C ASP A 59 -9.68 1.62 -8.92
N PRO A 60 -8.33 1.60 -9.04
CA PRO A 60 -7.66 2.04 -10.27
C PRO A 60 -7.82 1.06 -11.43
N HIS A 61 -7.97 -0.24 -11.13
CA HIS A 61 -8.25 -1.30 -12.10
C HIS A 61 -9.74 -1.63 -12.27
N ARG A 62 -10.61 -1.02 -11.45
CA ARG A 62 -12.07 -1.22 -11.55
C ARG A 62 -12.47 -2.69 -11.33
N PHE A 63 -11.78 -3.39 -10.43
CA PHE A 63 -12.13 -4.77 -10.04
C PHE A 63 -13.46 -4.88 -9.30
N ASP A 64 -13.92 -3.79 -8.66
CA ASP A 64 -15.19 -3.67 -7.94
C ASP A 64 -16.16 -2.78 -8.75
N GLY A 65 -16.90 -3.42 -9.65
CA GLY A 65 -17.77 -2.74 -10.62
C GLY A 65 -19.09 -2.24 -10.03
N ASP A 66 -19.64 -2.96 -9.06
CA ASP A 66 -20.88 -2.66 -8.35
C ASP A 66 -20.68 -1.85 -7.06
N LYS A 67 -19.43 -1.72 -6.61
CA LYS A 67 -18.95 -0.83 -5.53
C LYS A 67 -19.37 -1.30 -4.15
N ASP A 68 -19.42 -2.60 -3.94
CA ASP A 68 -19.75 -3.20 -2.65
C ASP A 68 -18.51 -3.37 -1.74
N GLY A 69 -17.31 -3.09 -2.27
CA GLY A 69 -16.02 -3.21 -1.60
C GLY A 69 -15.31 -4.54 -1.85
N ILE A 70 -15.84 -5.40 -2.71
CA ILE A 70 -15.28 -6.71 -3.07
C ILE A 70 -14.96 -6.76 -4.58
N GLY A 71 -13.71 -7.05 -4.90
CA GLY A 71 -13.22 -7.14 -6.27
C GLY A 71 -13.24 -8.55 -6.84
N CYS A 72 -13.51 -8.64 -8.14
CA CYS A 72 -13.46 -9.89 -8.92
C CYS A 72 -14.24 -11.04 -8.28
N GLU A 73 -15.50 -10.77 -7.95
CA GLU A 73 -16.43 -11.76 -7.44
C GLU A 73 -16.81 -12.79 -8.52
N ALA A 74 -17.17 -14.00 -8.08
CA ALA A 74 -17.74 -15.02 -8.95
C ALA A 74 -19.25 -14.81 -9.08
N GLN A 75 -19.65 -13.70 -9.69
CA GLN A 75 -21.05 -13.42 -10.01
C GLN A 75 -21.36 -13.81 -11.45
#